data_AF-A0A847H2C4-F1
#
_entry.id   AF-A0A847H2C4-F1
#
_cell.length_a   1.000
_cell.length_b   1.000
_cell.length_c   1.000
_cell.angle_alpha   90.00
_cell.angle_beta   90.00
_cell.angle_gamma   90.00
#
_symmetry.space_group_name_H-M   'P 1'
#
loop_
_entity.id
_entity.type
_entity.pdbx_description
1 polymer ?
#
loop_
_entity_poly.entity_id
_entity_poly.type
_entity_poly.pdbx_seq_one_letter_code
_entity_poly.pdbx_strand_id
1 'polypeptide(L)'
;MDRILKIFIIAILLLFCVSPSYAKTKHKMVGPVKGKISAHFGMRTDPFTGKWTMHDGIDIAASAGTPVYAIQEGKVIFSGVKGGYGNCIIIDHYYPDIPK
;
A
#
# COMPACT_ATOMS: atom_id res chain seq x y z
N MET A 1 6.30 -18.90 47.50
CA MET A 1 5.93 -18.04 46.35
C MET A 1 4.45 -17.77 46.44
N ASP A 2 4.13 -16.62 47.01
CA ASP A 2 2.79 -16.33 47.52
C ASP A 2 1.83 -16.07 46.36
N ARG A 3 0.58 -16.51 46.51
CA ARG A 3 -0.45 -16.40 45.46
C ARG A 3 -0.57 -14.97 44.91
N ILE A 4 -0.30 -13.98 45.75
CA ILE A 4 -0.27 -12.56 45.43
C ILE A 4 0.78 -12.26 44.36
N LEU A 5 2.01 -12.77 44.47
CA LEU A 5 3.08 -12.52 43.50
C LEU A 5 2.77 -13.15 42.12
N LYS A 6 2.08 -14.29 42.09
CA LYS A 6 1.62 -14.92 40.84
C LYS A 6 0.53 -14.09 40.15
N ILE A 7 -0.39 -13.50 40.92
CA ILE A 7 -1.45 -12.64 40.37
C ILE A 7 -0.85 -11.36 39.78
N PHE A 8 0.13 -10.75 40.44
CA PHE A 8 0.84 -9.59 39.91
C PHE A 8 1.61 -9.89 38.62
N ILE A 9 2.34 -11.02 38.57
CA ILE A 9 3.05 -11.47 37.36
C ILE A 9 2.08 -11.69 36.19
N ILE A 10 0.93 -12.35 36.42
CA ILE A 10 -0.06 -12.62 35.38
C ILE A 10 -0.75 -11.33 34.91
N ALA A 11 -1.07 -10.41 35.80
CA ALA A 11 -1.67 -9.12 35.45
C ALA A 11 -0.72 -8.25 34.62
N ILE A 12 0.58 -8.24 34.96
CA ILE A 12 1.62 -7.53 34.19
C ILE A 12 1.81 -8.17 32.81
N LEU A 13 1.82 -9.51 32.72
CA LEU A 13 1.87 -10.20 31.41
C LEU A 13 0.64 -9.92 30.55
N LEU A 14 -0.55 -9.84 31.13
CA LEU A 14 -1.77 -9.50 30.41
C LEU A 14 -1.78 -8.04 29.93
N LEU A 15 -1.21 -7.11 30.70
CA LEU A 15 -1.02 -5.73 30.26
C LEU A 15 -0.02 -5.61 29.09
N PHE A 16 1.00 -6.46 29.03
CA PHE A 16 1.95 -6.48 27.90
C PHE A 16 1.43 -7.25 26.67
N CYS A 17 0.48 -8.17 26.84
CA CYS A 17 -0.08 -8.99 25.76
C CYS A 17 -1.18 -8.27 24.96
N VAL A 18 -1.87 -7.30 25.57
CA VAL A 18 -2.91 -6.51 24.90
C VAL A 18 -2.32 -5.14 24.52
N SER A 19 -1.44 -5.15 23.53
CA SER A 19 -1.08 -3.90 22.84
C SER A 19 -2.34 -3.30 22.21
N PRO A 20 -2.59 -1.98 22.28
CA PRO A 20 -3.70 -1.33 21.60
C PRO A 20 -3.42 -1.23 20.10
N SER A 21 -3.20 -2.37 19.43
CA SER A 21 -3.00 -2.46 17.98
C SER A 21 -4.27 -2.93 17.28
N TYR A 22 -5.44 -2.58 17.83
CA TYR A 22 -6.73 -2.80 17.18
C TYR A 22 -7.65 -1.58 17.32
N ALA A 23 -7.08 -0.39 17.19
CA ALA A 23 -7.87 0.76 16.79
C ALA A 23 -7.91 0.75 15.26
N LYS A 24 -9.08 0.43 14.67
CA LYS A 24 -9.32 0.49 13.23
C LYS A 24 -9.24 1.95 12.78
N THR A 25 -8.04 2.45 12.53
CA THR A 25 -7.86 3.80 12.01
C THR A 25 -8.45 3.85 10.60
N LYS A 26 -9.26 4.86 10.30
CA LYS A 26 -9.61 5.18 8.91
C LYS A 26 -8.30 5.63 8.24
N HIS A 27 -7.55 4.69 7.67
CA HIS A 27 -6.34 5.02 6.93
C HIS A 27 -6.76 5.88 5.72
N LYS A 28 -6.43 7.16 5.78
CA LYS A 28 -6.52 8.04 4.62
C LYS A 28 -5.48 7.54 3.62
N MET A 29 -5.93 6.84 2.58
CA MET A 29 -5.03 6.40 1.51
C MET A 29 -4.40 7.63 0.87
N VAL A 30 -3.08 7.70 0.94
CA VAL A 30 -2.26 8.71 0.24
C VAL A 30 -1.77 8.05 -1.04
N GLY A 31 -1.80 8.79 -2.15
CA GLY A 31 -1.28 8.29 -3.42
C GLY A 31 0.21 7.95 -3.34
N PRO A 32 0.72 7.10 -4.25
CA PRO A 32 2.11 6.62 -4.20
C PRO A 32 3.14 7.73 -4.47
N VAL A 33 2.71 8.87 -5.02
CA VAL A 33 3.58 10.00 -5.35
C VAL A 33 2.84 11.31 -5.12
N LYS A 34 3.58 12.35 -4.72
CA LYS A 34 3.06 13.72 -4.65
C LYS A 34 2.98 14.29 -6.07
N GLY A 35 1.78 14.33 -6.63
CA GLY A 35 1.53 14.85 -7.98
C GLY A 35 0.06 15.15 -8.25
N LYS A 36 -0.25 15.53 -9.49
CA LYS A 36 -1.63 15.81 -9.95
C LYS A 36 -2.13 14.65 -10.80
N ILE A 37 -3.37 14.22 -10.58
CA ILE A 37 -4.03 13.28 -11.50
C ILE A 37 -4.16 13.95 -12.86
N SER A 38 -3.48 13.38 -13.85
CA SER A 38 -3.46 13.82 -15.25
C SER A 38 -4.43 13.01 -16.12
N ALA A 39 -4.65 11.74 -15.78
CA ALA A 39 -5.70 10.91 -16.36
C ALA A 39 -6.33 10.00 -15.30
N HIS A 40 -7.65 9.88 -15.35
CA HIS A 40 -8.41 8.97 -14.49
C HIS A 40 -8.51 7.58 -15.12
N PHE A 41 -8.86 6.59 -14.30
CA PHE A 41 -9.26 5.26 -14.74
C PHE A 41 -10.57 5.33 -15.55
N GLY A 42 -10.71 4.46 -16.55
CA GLY A 42 -11.95 4.29 -17.31
C GLY A 42 -11.80 4.53 -18.81
N MET A 43 -12.94 4.53 -19.50
CA MET A 43 -12.99 4.69 -20.95
C MET A 43 -12.59 6.12 -21.36
N ARG A 44 -11.63 6.22 -22.27
CA ARG A 44 -11.20 7.50 -22.85
C ARG A 44 -10.67 7.33 -24.27
N THR A 45 -10.55 8.45 -24.97
CA THR A 45 -9.84 8.49 -26.24
C THR A 45 -8.35 8.31 -25.98
N ASP A 46 -7.76 7.31 -26.62
CA ASP A 46 -6.34 7.04 -26.57
C ASP A 46 -5.56 8.17 -27.27
N PRO A 47 -4.59 8.82 -26.60
CA PRO A 47 -3.90 9.99 -27.15
C PRO A 47 -2.91 9.62 -28.28
N PHE A 48 -2.58 8.35 -28.45
CA PHE A 48 -1.64 7.88 -29.47
C PHE A 48 -2.37 7.39 -30.72
N THR A 49 -3.49 6.71 -30.54
CA THR A 49 -4.24 6.05 -31.63
C THR A 49 -5.56 6.73 -31.96
N GLY A 50 -6.06 7.63 -31.12
CA GLY A 50 -7.37 8.29 -31.27
C GLY A 50 -8.57 7.38 -31.05
N LYS A 51 -8.37 6.12 -30.68
CA LYS A 51 -9.44 5.13 -30.48
C LYS A 51 -10.06 5.27 -29.10
N TRP A 52 -11.34 4.95 -28.99
CA TRP A 52 -12.01 4.81 -27.69
C TRP A 52 -11.54 3.51 -27.01
N THR A 53 -10.76 3.63 -25.95
CA THR A 53 -10.14 2.49 -25.25
C THR A 53 -10.30 2.60 -23.74
N MET A 54 -10.09 1.47 -23.05
CA MET A 54 -10.07 1.42 -21.60
C MET A 54 -8.70 1.86 -21.07
N HIS A 55 -8.70 2.76 -20.09
CA HIS A 55 -7.52 3.12 -19.32
C HIS A 55 -7.53 2.38 -17.98
N ASP A 56 -6.72 1.32 -17.89
CA ASP A 56 -6.68 0.40 -16.74
C ASP A 56 -5.87 0.94 -15.54
N GLY A 57 -5.63 2.26 -15.49
CA GLY A 57 -4.82 2.90 -14.46
C GLY A 57 -5.16 4.38 -14.24
N ILE A 58 -4.41 5.00 -13.33
CA ILE A 58 -4.46 6.45 -13.06
C ILE A 58 -3.07 7.00 -13.31
N ASP A 59 -2.98 8.07 -14.11
CA ASP A 59 -1.72 8.73 -14.40
C ASP A 59 -1.53 9.93 -13.46
N ILE A 60 -0.48 9.90 -12.65
CA ILE A 60 -0.13 10.98 -11.73
C ILE A 60 1.09 11.72 -12.28
N ALA A 61 0.90 12.97 -12.72
CA ALA A 61 1.97 13.81 -13.20
C ALA A 61 2.83 14.31 -12.04
N ALA A 62 4.15 14.05 -12.11
CA ALA A 62 5.16 14.50 -11.17
C ALA A 62 6.48 14.78 -11.91
N SER A 63 7.34 15.64 -11.35
CA SER A 63 8.66 15.91 -11.92
C SER A 63 9.55 14.66 -11.89
N ALA A 64 10.45 14.52 -12.87
CA ALA A 64 11.42 13.43 -12.88
C ALA A 64 12.26 13.41 -11.58
N GLY A 65 12.50 12.21 -11.05
CA GLY A 65 13.21 12.02 -9.78
C GLY A 65 12.34 12.19 -8.52
N THR A 66 11.05 12.50 -8.66
CA THR A 66 10.13 12.53 -7.51
C THR A 66 10.03 11.12 -6.90
N PRO A 67 10.26 10.95 -5.58
CA PRO A 67 10.15 9.65 -4.93
C PRO A 67 8.74 9.06 -5.04
N VAL A 68 8.67 7.77 -5.33
CA VAL A 68 7.44 6.97 -5.36
C VAL A 68 7.48 5.95 -4.24
N TYR A 69 6.42 5.87 -3.45
CA TYR A 69 6.29 5.00 -2.29
C TYR A 69 5.20 3.96 -2.50
N ALA A 70 5.34 2.81 -1.85
CA ALA A 70 4.28 1.80 -1.80
C ALA A 70 3.07 2.35 -1.01
N ILE A 71 1.85 2.08 -1.51
CA ILE A 71 0.60 2.52 -0.86
C ILE A 71 0.23 1.68 0.36
N GLN A 72 0.79 0.47 0.46
CA GLN A 72 0.54 -0.50 1.52
C GLN A 72 1.76 -1.45 1.63
N GLU A 73 1.91 -2.09 2.79
CA GLU A 73 2.84 -3.21 2.96
C GLU A 73 2.56 -4.33 1.94
N GLY A 74 3.61 -4.97 1.46
CA GLY A 74 3.50 -5.94 0.37
C GLY A 74 4.83 -6.56 0.01
N LYS A 75 4.78 -7.61 -0.80
CA LYS A 75 5.96 -8.25 -1.39
C LYS A 75 6.16 -7.76 -2.82
N VAL A 76 7.36 -7.28 -3.14
CA VAL A 76 7.72 -7.02 -4.54
C VAL A 76 7.75 -8.34 -5.30
N ILE A 77 6.87 -8.48 -6.28
CA ILE A 77 6.78 -9.67 -7.15
C ILE A 77 7.39 -9.42 -8.54
N PHE A 78 7.66 -8.16 -8.88
CA PHE A 78 8.38 -7.78 -10.09
C PHE A 78 9.10 -6.44 -9.89
N SER A 79 10.33 -6.33 -10.42
CA SER A 79 11.08 -5.08 -10.53
C SER A 79 11.96 -5.13 -11.77
N GLY A 80 11.73 -4.23 -12.73
CA GLY A 80 12.49 -4.19 -13.99
C GLY A 80 11.74 -3.47 -15.11
N VAL A 81 12.19 -3.66 -16.35
CA VAL A 81 11.54 -3.11 -17.54
C VAL A 81 10.42 -4.05 -17.99
N LYS A 82 9.20 -3.52 -18.19
CA LYS A 82 8.02 -4.31 -18.60
C LYS A 82 7.29 -3.71 -19.79
N GLY A 83 7.73 -4.05 -21.00
CA GLY A 83 7.05 -3.67 -22.26
C GLY A 83 6.69 -2.19 -22.31
N GLY A 84 5.44 -1.88 -22.67
CA GLY A 84 4.92 -0.50 -22.76
C GLY A 84 4.86 0.28 -21.45
N TYR A 85 5.00 -0.37 -20.28
CA TYR A 85 5.04 0.33 -18.98
C TYR A 85 6.40 0.97 -18.68
N GLY A 86 7.47 0.57 -19.38
CA GLY A 86 8.83 0.99 -19.05
C GLY A 86 9.31 0.42 -17.70
N ASN A 87 9.95 1.24 -16.87
CA ASN A 87 10.40 0.85 -15.53
C ASN A 87 9.18 0.60 -14.63
N CYS A 88 9.06 -0.62 -14.13
CA CYS A 88 7.87 -1.08 -13.44
C CYS A 88 8.23 -1.87 -12.17
N ILE A 89 7.48 -1.60 -11.10
CA ILE A 89 7.48 -2.37 -9.85
C ILE A 89 6.05 -2.84 -9.62
N ILE A 90 5.87 -4.13 -9.32
CA ILE A 90 4.58 -4.72 -8.96
C ILE A 90 4.69 -5.31 -7.56
N ILE A 91 3.74 -4.93 -6.70
CA ILE A 91 3.71 -5.34 -5.30
C ILE A 91 2.44 -6.16 -5.08
N ASP A 92 2.60 -7.35 -4.50
CA ASP A 92 1.50 -8.17 -4.00
C ASP A 92 1.23 -7.82 -2.53
N HIS A 93 0.03 -7.32 -2.26
CA HIS A 93 -0.43 -6.94 -0.93
C HIS A 93 -1.17 -8.08 -0.21
N TYR A 94 -1.38 -9.23 -0.86
CA TYR A 94 -2.08 -10.40 -0.30
C TYR A 94 -1.14 -11.57 0.02
N TYR A 95 0.15 -11.30 0.14
CA TYR A 95 1.13 -12.33 0.48
C TYR A 95 0.79 -12.98 1.85
N PRO A 96 0.89 -14.32 2.02
CA PRO A 96 0.30 -15.04 3.15
C PRO A 96 0.67 -14.54 4.55
N ASP A 97 1.84 -13.91 4.68
CA ASP A 97 2.42 -13.53 5.97
C ASP A 97 2.21 -12.05 6.36
N ILE A 98 1.41 -11.29 5.59
CA ILE A 98 1.17 -9.86 5.86
C ILE A 98 -0.13 -9.70 6.66
N PRO A 99 -0.08 -9.20 7.92
CA PRO A 99 -1.27 -8.94 8.73
C PRO A 99 -2.23 -7.96 8.05
N LYS A 100 -3.53 -8.19 8.20
CA LYS A 100 -4.60 -7.35 7.62
C LYS A 100 -5.11 -6.30 8.61
#